data_AF-A0AB39V3V6-F1
#
_entry.id   AF-A0AB39V3V6-F1
#
_cell.length_a   1.000
_cell.length_b   1.000
_cell.length_c   1.000
_cell.angle_alpha   90.00
_cell.angle_beta   90.00
_cell.angle_gamma   90.00
#
_symmetry.space_group_name_H-M   'P 1'
#
loop_
_entity.id
_entity.type
_entity.pdbx_description
1 polymer ?
#
loop_
_entity_poly.entity_id
_entity_poly.type
_entity_poly.pdbx_seq_one_letter_code
_entity_poly.pdbx_strand_id
1 'polypeptide(L)'
;MKLNVKKLIGLLVFLLMALVLSAANLDELRWVPKNREALSKLIDENKNKGNYVVFDWDYTSIYQDTQENLFRYQIDNLKFEMTPAAFSKAIRKDIPLDNFDKEYSNVKGQPINITKIANDLDKRYTFLYNNYIKNKKMSLEKIKATEEFKDFRGKLAFLYEAIGGSFSHDIAYPWVLYLFDNMTVEEVQKLAKEANDFGIGNKLGKYVLESSDKLTGEAGKVKYEYKSGLRTQPETANLFHEFEKNGIKVYIVSASLEDIVKVFASDKSYGYNLSPDSVYGMRLEMNGNKYRAEYKNGYPQTQTKGKVEVINKYLKSKHGGKDPILVAGDSIGDANMLSEYKGTKILLLMKRKGKLDDLAKDPRALIQIRSEQTGLFVPEN
;
A
#
# COMPACT_ATOMS: atom_id res chain seq x y z
N MET A 1 24.40 23.54 56.96
CA MET A 1 23.53 24.02 55.86
C MET A 1 22.15 23.40 56.04
N LYS A 2 21.15 24.15 56.53
CA LYS A 2 19.79 23.59 56.70
C LYS A 2 19.13 23.53 55.32
N LEU A 3 18.95 22.33 54.78
CA LEU A 3 18.22 22.14 53.53
C LEU A 3 16.78 22.61 53.73
N ASN A 4 16.35 23.61 52.94
CA ASN A 4 15.02 24.18 53.05
C ASN A 4 14.01 23.19 52.45
N VAL A 5 13.27 22.51 53.33
CA VAL A 5 12.29 21.46 52.99
C VAL A 5 11.27 21.95 51.94
N LYS A 6 10.90 23.24 51.93
CA LYS A 6 10.01 23.81 50.90
C LYS A 6 10.63 23.82 49.50
N LYS A 7 11.94 24.06 49.37
CA LYS A 7 12.65 23.98 48.08
C LYS A 7 12.77 22.54 47.59
N LEU A 8 12.95 21.58 48.49
CA LEU A 8 13.03 20.16 48.14
C LEU A 8 11.68 19.64 47.65
N ILE A 9 10.59 20.00 48.33
CA ILE A 9 9.22 19.66 47.91
C ILE A 9 8.90 20.33 46.57
N GLY A 10 9.24 21.62 46.38
CA GLY A 10 9.05 22.31 45.11
C GLY A 10 9.80 21.66 43.94
N LEU A 11 11.05 21.22 44.17
CA LEU A 11 11.84 20.49 43.17
C LEU A 11 11.24 19.12 42.86
N LEU A 12 10.75 18.39 43.88
CA LEU A 12 10.10 17.09 43.71
C LEU A 12 8.78 17.21 42.93
N VAL A 13 7.97 18.21 43.23
CA VAL A 13 6.71 18.49 42.52
C VAL A 13 6.99 18.93 41.08
N PHE A 14 8.02 19.74 40.85
CA PHE A 14 8.44 20.13 39.50
C PHE A 14 9.00 18.94 38.71
N LEU A 15 9.79 18.06 39.33
CA LEU A 15 10.26 16.82 38.72
C LEU A 15 9.12 15.85 38.43
N LEU A 16 8.15 15.70 39.33
CA LEU A 16 6.94 14.90 39.09
C LEU A 16 6.08 15.50 37.97
N MET A 17 5.87 16.81 37.95
CA MET A 17 5.17 17.48 36.84
C MET A 17 5.93 17.33 35.52
N ALA A 18 7.25 17.48 35.52
CA ALA A 18 8.08 17.27 34.34
C ALA A 18 8.09 15.81 33.87
N LEU A 19 8.04 14.84 34.79
CA LEU A 19 7.90 13.41 34.48
C LEU A 19 6.51 13.11 33.89
N VAL A 20 5.44 13.67 34.45
CA VAL A 20 4.05 13.51 33.98
C VAL A 20 3.82 14.23 32.65
N LEU A 21 4.49 15.36 32.40
CA LEU A 21 4.51 16.06 31.11
C LEU A 21 5.40 15.36 30.05
N SER A 22 6.21 14.36 30.43
CA SER A 22 7.12 13.62 29.54
C SER A 22 6.66 12.21 29.16
N ALA A 23 5.47 11.81 29.61
CA ALA A 23 4.86 10.54 29.21
C ALA A 23 4.30 10.69 27.78
N ALA A 24 4.69 9.79 26.89
CA ALA A 24 4.16 9.69 25.54
C ALA A 24 2.69 9.28 25.62
N ASN A 25 1.82 10.28 25.51
CA ASN A 25 0.38 10.07 25.57
C ASN A 25 -0.15 10.12 24.15
N LEU A 26 -0.33 8.95 23.52
CA LEU A 26 -1.04 8.85 22.24
C LEU A 26 -2.42 9.48 22.38
N ASP A 27 -2.92 10.13 21.35
CA ASP A 27 -4.28 10.67 21.39
C ASP A 27 -5.28 9.51 21.58
N GLU A 28 -6.40 9.76 22.27
CA GLU A 28 -7.42 8.73 22.52
C GLU A 28 -7.97 8.18 21.19
N LEU A 29 -8.46 9.08 20.33
CA LEU A 29 -9.01 8.79 19.01
C LEU A 29 -9.93 7.56 19.04
N ARG A 30 -9.87 6.66 18.05
CA ARG A 30 -10.67 5.43 18.00
C ARG A 30 -9.84 4.17 18.25
N TRP A 31 -8.74 4.29 19.00
CA TRP A 31 -7.97 3.13 19.42
C TRP A 31 -8.76 2.24 20.36
N VAL A 32 -8.54 0.92 20.26
CA VAL A 32 -8.89 0.03 21.37
C VAL A 32 -8.07 0.44 22.60
N PRO A 33 -8.69 0.71 23.77
CA PRO A 33 -8.00 1.31 24.92
C PRO A 33 -6.73 0.56 25.35
N LYS A 34 -6.79 -0.78 25.43
CA LYS A 34 -5.62 -1.62 25.78
C LYS A 34 -4.47 -1.50 24.77
N ASN A 35 -4.77 -1.28 23.49
CA ASN A 35 -3.73 -1.12 22.48
C ASN A 35 -3.03 0.20 22.66
N ARG A 36 -3.80 1.28 22.84
CA ARG A 36 -3.28 2.62 23.09
C ARG A 36 -2.37 2.64 24.31
N GLU A 37 -2.80 2.04 25.42
CA GLU A 37 -2.00 1.94 26.64
C GLU A 37 -0.68 1.19 26.40
N ALA A 38 -0.74 0.03 25.74
CA ALA A 38 0.46 -0.76 25.42
C ALA A 38 1.43 -0.02 24.49
N LEU A 39 0.92 0.70 23.49
CA LEU A 39 1.73 1.50 22.56
C LEU A 39 2.37 2.71 23.26
N SER A 40 1.61 3.45 24.09
CA SER A 40 2.14 4.53 24.92
C SER A 40 3.27 4.03 25.83
N LYS A 41 3.06 2.90 26.52
CA LYS A 41 4.08 2.27 27.34
C LYS A 41 5.32 1.86 26.53
N LEU A 42 5.13 1.29 25.33
CA LEU A 42 6.23 0.95 24.43
C LEU A 42 7.07 2.20 24.11
N ILE A 43 6.44 3.33 23.78
CA ILE A 43 7.16 4.57 23.46
C ILE A 43 7.96 5.05 24.67
N ASP A 44 7.31 5.15 25.84
CA ASP A 44 7.94 5.65 27.07
C ASP A 44 9.16 4.85 27.50
N GLU A 45 9.07 3.53 27.43
CA GLU A 45 10.16 2.63 27.81
C GLU A 45 11.32 2.62 26.80
N ASN A 46 11.12 3.10 25.58
CA ASN A 46 12.06 2.92 24.46
C ASN A 46 12.55 4.21 23.80
N LYS A 47 12.15 5.38 24.32
CA LYS A 47 12.52 6.71 23.80
C LYS A 47 14.04 6.94 23.77
N ASN A 48 14.52 7.53 22.67
CA ASN A 48 15.91 7.97 22.46
C ASN A 48 16.98 6.88 22.67
N LYS A 49 16.63 5.61 22.45
CA LYS A 49 17.56 4.47 22.55
C LYS A 49 18.08 3.99 21.19
N GLY A 50 17.86 4.76 20.12
CA GLY A 50 18.19 4.34 18.74
C GLY A 50 17.34 3.17 18.24
N ASN A 51 16.14 2.99 18.80
CA ASN A 51 15.20 1.95 18.37
C ASN A 51 14.42 2.39 17.13
N TYR A 52 13.76 1.44 16.47
CA TYR A 52 12.91 1.68 15.31
C TYR A 52 11.73 0.72 15.27
N VAL A 53 10.73 1.10 14.49
CA VAL A 53 9.50 0.34 14.23
C VAL A 53 9.29 0.21 12.73
N VAL A 54 8.62 -0.86 12.31
CA VAL A 54 8.35 -1.15 10.90
C VAL A 54 6.86 -1.34 10.67
N PHE A 55 6.32 -0.66 9.67
CA PHE A 55 4.93 -0.75 9.28
C PHE A 55 4.81 -1.15 7.81
N ASP A 56 3.80 -1.95 7.50
CA ASP A 56 3.26 -1.97 6.14
C ASP A 56 2.44 -0.70 5.86
N TRP A 57 2.18 -0.41 4.59
CA TRP A 57 1.42 0.77 4.17
C TRP A 57 -0.06 0.46 3.94
N ASP A 58 -0.35 -0.26 2.86
CA ASP A 58 -1.69 -0.52 2.36
C ASP A 58 -2.46 -1.41 3.34
N TYR A 59 -3.70 -1.04 3.67
CA TYR A 59 -4.48 -1.66 4.74
C TYR A 59 -3.77 -1.75 6.12
N THR A 60 -2.61 -1.16 6.35
CA THR A 60 -1.96 -1.13 7.67
C THR A 60 -1.90 0.30 8.18
N SER A 61 -1.18 1.16 7.46
CA SER A 61 -1.06 2.58 7.79
C SER A 61 -2.24 3.40 7.30
N ILE A 62 -2.83 3.02 6.16
CA ILE A 62 -4.04 3.62 5.57
C ILE A 62 -5.20 2.61 5.53
N TYR A 63 -6.42 3.06 5.21
CA TYR A 63 -7.50 2.14 4.82
C TYR A 63 -7.56 2.00 3.30
N GLN A 64 -7.65 0.74 2.84
CA GLN A 64 -7.47 0.32 1.45
C GLN A 64 -6.04 0.51 0.94
N ASP A 65 -5.87 0.41 -0.38
CA ASP A 65 -4.58 0.23 -1.04
C ASP A 65 -4.36 1.34 -2.08
N THR A 66 -3.23 2.02 -1.96
CA THR A 66 -2.84 3.17 -2.78
C THR A 66 -2.46 2.77 -4.20
N GLN A 67 -1.76 1.63 -4.39
CA GLN A 67 -1.34 1.13 -5.70
C GLN A 67 -2.55 0.67 -6.51
N GLU A 68 -3.44 -0.04 -5.84
CA GLU A 68 -4.71 -0.49 -6.36
C GLU A 68 -5.60 0.70 -6.76
N ASN A 69 -5.78 1.70 -5.89
CA ASN A 69 -6.55 2.90 -6.22
C ASN A 69 -5.92 3.69 -7.40
N LEU A 70 -4.59 3.82 -7.41
CA LEU A 70 -3.84 4.45 -8.50
C LEU A 70 -4.06 3.71 -9.82
N PHE A 71 -3.97 2.38 -9.83
CA PHE A 71 -4.16 1.59 -11.04
C PHE A 71 -5.53 1.84 -11.68
N ARG A 72 -6.62 1.83 -10.89
CA ARG A 72 -7.96 2.10 -11.44
C ARG A 72 -8.09 3.57 -11.88
N TYR A 73 -7.50 4.51 -11.15
CA TYR A 73 -7.44 5.92 -11.59
C TYR A 73 -6.66 6.10 -12.89
N GLN A 74 -5.55 5.38 -13.07
CA GLN A 74 -4.72 5.39 -14.28
C GLN A 74 -5.51 4.92 -15.51
N ILE A 75 -6.25 3.81 -15.37
CA ILE A 75 -7.17 3.30 -16.41
C ILE A 75 -8.22 4.35 -16.75
N ASP A 76 -8.89 4.90 -15.74
CA ASP A 76 -10.04 5.80 -15.91
C ASP A 76 -9.68 7.14 -16.57
N ASN A 77 -8.39 7.48 -16.55
CA ASN A 77 -7.84 8.71 -17.11
C ASN A 77 -6.88 8.46 -18.28
N LEU A 78 -6.68 7.20 -18.70
CA LEU A 78 -5.78 6.78 -19.78
C LEU A 78 -4.37 7.40 -19.65
N LYS A 79 -3.82 7.37 -18.43
CA LYS A 79 -2.50 7.93 -18.09
C LYS A 79 -1.41 6.89 -18.27
N PHE A 80 -1.06 6.62 -19.53
CA PHE A 80 -0.02 5.67 -19.91
C PHE A 80 0.97 6.36 -20.86
N GLU A 81 2.27 6.09 -20.71
CA GLU A 81 3.31 6.64 -21.60
C GLU A 81 3.89 5.57 -22.56
N MET A 82 3.20 4.43 -22.70
CA MET A 82 3.62 3.31 -23.53
C MET A 82 3.09 3.41 -24.97
N THR A 83 3.92 3.02 -25.93
CA THR A 83 3.43 2.65 -27.28
C THR A 83 2.59 1.36 -27.21
N PRO A 84 1.75 1.06 -28.22
CA PRO A 84 1.00 -0.20 -28.22
C PRO A 84 1.87 -1.45 -28.09
N ALA A 85 3.06 -1.46 -28.71
CA ALA A 85 4.00 -2.57 -28.60
C ALA A 85 4.58 -2.70 -27.17
N ALA A 86 4.93 -1.58 -26.53
CA ALA A 86 5.42 -1.59 -25.16
C ALA A 86 4.34 -2.06 -24.17
N PHE A 87 3.10 -1.55 -24.32
CA PHE A 87 1.96 -1.98 -23.52
C PHE A 87 1.68 -3.47 -23.66
N SER A 88 1.64 -3.98 -24.90
CA SER A 88 1.42 -5.41 -25.20
C SER A 88 2.46 -6.30 -24.51
N LYS A 89 3.72 -5.86 -24.48
CA LYS A 89 4.81 -6.56 -23.76
C LYS A 89 4.63 -6.47 -22.25
N ALA A 90 4.33 -5.29 -21.71
CA ALA A 90 4.21 -5.07 -20.26
C ALA A 90 3.10 -5.93 -19.64
N ILE A 91 1.90 -5.98 -20.24
CA ILE A 91 0.78 -6.76 -19.67
C ILE A 91 1.01 -8.28 -19.69
N ARG A 92 1.94 -8.78 -20.52
CA ARG A 92 2.28 -10.21 -20.65
C ARG A 92 3.54 -10.60 -19.86
N LYS A 93 4.25 -9.62 -19.27
CA LYS A 93 5.54 -9.83 -18.63
C LYS A 93 5.41 -10.81 -17.46
N ASP A 94 6.14 -11.91 -17.57
CA ASP A 94 6.26 -12.98 -16.57
C ASP A 94 4.93 -13.68 -16.20
N ILE A 95 3.88 -13.53 -17.02
CA ILE A 95 2.58 -14.17 -16.77
C ILE A 95 2.52 -15.56 -17.43
N PRO A 96 2.21 -16.64 -16.68
CA PRO A 96 2.01 -17.97 -17.24
C PRO A 96 0.89 -18.03 -18.29
N LEU A 97 1.00 -18.98 -19.22
CA LEU A 97 0.03 -19.17 -20.32
C LEU A 97 -1.19 -20.02 -19.92
N ASP A 98 -1.14 -20.63 -18.74
CA ASP A 98 -2.24 -21.38 -18.16
C ASP A 98 -3.50 -20.52 -18.04
N ASN A 99 -4.64 -21.19 -17.99
CA ASN A 99 -5.89 -20.49 -17.67
C ASN A 99 -5.80 -19.91 -16.26
N PHE A 100 -6.41 -18.75 -16.10
CA PHE A 100 -6.67 -18.20 -14.78
C PHE A 100 -7.57 -19.17 -13.98
N ASP A 101 -7.59 -19.02 -12.66
CA ASP A 101 -8.45 -19.80 -11.78
C ASP A 101 -9.91 -19.70 -12.27
N LYS A 102 -10.68 -20.76 -12.04
CA LYS A 102 -12.07 -20.88 -12.47
C LYS A 102 -12.95 -19.70 -12.01
N GLU A 103 -12.61 -19.07 -10.88
CA GLU A 103 -13.28 -17.87 -10.37
C GLU A 103 -13.12 -16.65 -11.29
N TYR A 104 -12.11 -16.67 -12.17
CA TYR A 104 -11.82 -15.64 -13.17
C TYR A 104 -12.13 -16.12 -14.60
N SER A 105 -13.31 -16.73 -14.76
CA SER A 105 -13.88 -17.05 -16.06
C SER A 105 -14.67 -15.86 -16.64
N ASN A 106 -14.95 -15.89 -17.94
CA ASN A 106 -15.83 -14.89 -18.56
C ASN A 106 -17.29 -15.07 -18.11
N VAL A 107 -18.19 -14.13 -18.46
CA VAL A 107 -19.61 -14.17 -18.03
C VAL A 107 -20.38 -15.41 -18.52
N LYS A 108 -19.83 -16.18 -19.47
CA LYS A 108 -20.38 -17.45 -19.97
C LYS A 108 -19.72 -18.67 -19.29
N GLY A 109 -18.91 -18.47 -18.27
CA GLY A 109 -18.17 -19.53 -17.58
C GLY A 109 -17.03 -20.14 -18.39
N GLN A 110 -16.58 -19.47 -19.45
CA GLN A 110 -15.49 -19.96 -20.28
C GLN A 110 -14.14 -19.51 -19.71
N PRO A 111 -13.11 -20.38 -19.72
CA PRO A 111 -11.80 -20.06 -19.17
C PRO A 111 -11.09 -18.98 -19.99
N ILE A 112 -10.44 -18.07 -19.28
CA ILE A 112 -9.61 -16.99 -19.82
C ILE A 112 -8.15 -17.29 -19.45
N ASN A 113 -7.22 -16.95 -20.33
CA ASN A 113 -5.79 -16.90 -20.03
C ASN A 113 -5.21 -15.57 -20.52
N ILE A 114 -3.92 -15.34 -20.23
CA ILE A 114 -3.25 -14.10 -20.62
C ILE A 114 -3.31 -13.84 -22.13
N THR A 115 -3.19 -14.87 -22.97
CA THR A 115 -3.22 -14.72 -24.44
C THR A 115 -4.53 -14.10 -24.91
N LYS A 116 -5.67 -14.69 -24.52
CA LYS A 116 -7.00 -14.25 -24.97
C LYS A 116 -7.29 -12.79 -24.57
N ILE A 117 -7.09 -12.47 -23.30
CA ILE A 117 -7.42 -11.14 -22.78
C ILE A 117 -6.44 -10.07 -23.27
N ALA A 118 -5.16 -10.42 -23.40
CA ALA A 118 -4.17 -9.47 -23.87
C ALA A 118 -4.32 -9.19 -25.37
N ASN A 119 -4.77 -10.15 -26.20
CA ASN A 119 -5.08 -9.92 -27.61
C ASN A 119 -6.23 -8.91 -27.79
N ASP A 120 -7.22 -8.96 -26.91
CA ASP A 120 -8.30 -7.97 -26.89
C ASP A 120 -7.77 -6.59 -26.43
N LEU A 121 -7.00 -6.57 -25.34
CA LEU A 121 -6.40 -5.35 -24.80
C LEU A 121 -5.46 -4.66 -25.80
N ASP A 122 -4.68 -5.40 -26.59
CA ASP A 122 -3.80 -4.83 -27.61
C ASP A 122 -4.59 -4.04 -28.67
N LYS A 123 -5.71 -4.61 -29.14
CA LYS A 123 -6.61 -3.95 -30.11
C LYS A 123 -7.22 -2.68 -29.50
N ARG A 124 -7.67 -2.76 -28.24
CA ARG A 124 -8.28 -1.62 -27.53
C ARG A 124 -7.27 -0.52 -27.24
N TYR A 125 -6.12 -0.87 -26.68
CA TYR A 125 -5.06 0.07 -26.36
C TYR A 125 -4.54 0.77 -27.61
N THR A 126 -4.40 0.06 -28.74
CA THR A 126 -4.01 0.67 -30.03
C THR A 126 -5.00 1.77 -30.46
N PHE A 127 -6.30 1.52 -30.34
CA PHE A 127 -7.32 2.53 -30.62
C PHE A 127 -7.21 3.72 -29.66
N LEU A 128 -7.15 3.46 -28.35
CA LEU A 128 -7.03 4.49 -27.32
C LEU A 128 -5.76 5.33 -27.49
N TYR A 129 -4.67 4.69 -27.91
CA TYR A 129 -3.40 5.34 -28.17
C TYR A 129 -3.50 6.33 -29.33
N ASN A 130 -4.06 5.87 -30.45
CA ASN A 130 -4.18 6.67 -31.68
C ASN A 130 -5.21 7.80 -31.61
N ASN A 131 -6.17 7.71 -30.68
CA ASN A 131 -7.28 8.65 -30.55
C ASN A 131 -7.21 9.52 -29.30
N TYR A 132 -6.45 9.14 -28.27
CA TYR A 132 -6.32 9.91 -27.04
C TYR A 132 -4.90 9.98 -26.50
N ILE A 133 -4.23 8.85 -26.23
CA ILE A 133 -2.98 8.87 -25.44
C ILE A 133 -1.87 9.64 -26.16
N LYS A 134 -1.64 9.38 -27.46
CA LYS A 134 -0.54 9.98 -28.22
C LYS A 134 -0.66 11.49 -28.39
N ASN A 135 -1.85 11.99 -28.72
CA ASN A 135 -2.02 13.39 -29.14
C ASN A 135 -3.43 13.95 -28.91
N LYS A 136 -4.23 13.33 -28.04
CA LYS A 136 -5.54 13.84 -27.58
C LYS A 136 -6.51 14.24 -28.70
N LYS A 137 -6.59 13.46 -29.80
CA LYS A 137 -7.53 13.73 -30.93
C LYS A 137 -8.99 13.80 -30.45
N MET A 138 -9.35 12.96 -29.50
CA MET A 138 -10.62 13.01 -28.77
C MET A 138 -10.41 13.65 -27.40
N SER A 139 -11.45 14.31 -26.87
CA SER A 139 -11.48 14.69 -25.46
C SER A 139 -11.58 13.44 -24.57
N LEU A 140 -11.22 13.59 -23.30
CA LEU A 140 -11.33 12.49 -22.32
C LEU A 140 -12.78 12.00 -22.19
N GLU A 141 -13.75 12.91 -22.19
CA GLU A 141 -15.17 12.57 -22.17
C GLU A 141 -15.58 11.72 -23.39
N LYS A 142 -15.20 12.16 -24.59
CA LYS A 142 -15.56 11.46 -25.84
C LYS A 142 -14.92 10.08 -25.93
N ILE A 143 -13.64 9.94 -25.60
CA ILE A 143 -12.97 8.63 -25.65
C ILE A 143 -13.57 7.68 -24.60
N LYS A 144 -13.95 8.17 -23.42
CA LYS A 144 -14.57 7.35 -22.37
C LYS A 144 -15.95 6.82 -22.73
N ALA A 145 -16.65 7.44 -23.68
CA ALA A 145 -17.92 6.97 -24.20
C ALA A 145 -17.79 5.86 -25.26
N THR A 146 -16.57 5.55 -25.73
CA THR A 146 -16.35 4.53 -26.76
C THR A 146 -16.45 3.11 -26.20
N GLU A 147 -16.87 2.16 -27.04
CA GLU A 147 -16.87 0.73 -26.69
C GLU A 147 -15.45 0.23 -26.43
N GLU A 148 -14.45 0.80 -27.11
CA GLU A 148 -13.05 0.46 -26.93
C GLU A 148 -12.55 0.81 -25.53
N PHE A 149 -12.94 1.98 -25.01
CA PHE A 149 -12.64 2.34 -23.63
C PHE A 149 -13.38 1.44 -22.65
N LYS A 150 -14.68 1.19 -22.85
CA LYS A 150 -15.46 0.29 -21.97
C LYS A 150 -14.81 -1.09 -21.88
N ASP A 151 -14.42 -1.67 -23.02
CA ASP A 151 -13.78 -2.98 -23.08
C ASP A 151 -12.38 -2.97 -22.45
N PHE A 152 -11.55 -1.97 -22.77
CA PHE A 152 -10.23 -1.79 -22.17
C PHE A 152 -10.31 -1.69 -20.65
N ARG A 153 -11.17 -0.80 -20.14
CA ARG A 153 -11.35 -0.54 -18.72
C ARG A 153 -11.76 -1.81 -17.97
N GLY A 154 -12.77 -2.51 -18.46
CA GLY A 154 -13.25 -3.75 -17.85
C GLY A 154 -12.20 -4.85 -17.87
N LYS A 155 -11.55 -5.09 -19.01
CA LYS A 155 -10.57 -6.18 -19.15
C LYS A 155 -9.25 -5.92 -18.45
N LEU A 156 -8.73 -4.70 -18.46
CA LEU A 156 -7.45 -4.41 -17.81
C LEU A 156 -7.60 -4.46 -16.28
N ALA A 157 -8.70 -3.92 -15.75
CA ALA A 157 -9.01 -4.04 -14.33
C ALA A 157 -9.25 -5.50 -13.92
N PHE A 158 -9.91 -6.30 -14.76
CA PHE A 158 -10.13 -7.73 -14.52
C PHE A 158 -8.82 -8.52 -14.53
N LEU A 159 -7.93 -8.20 -15.47
CA LEU A 159 -6.65 -8.88 -15.62
C LEU A 159 -5.80 -8.83 -14.34
N TYR A 160 -5.77 -7.69 -13.66
CA TYR A 160 -5.06 -7.55 -12.39
C TYR A 160 -5.56 -8.55 -11.33
N GLU A 161 -6.87 -8.61 -11.15
CA GLU A 161 -7.50 -9.51 -10.17
C GLU A 161 -7.29 -10.97 -10.56
N ALA A 162 -7.42 -11.29 -11.85
CA ALA A 162 -7.21 -12.64 -12.37
C ALA A 162 -5.78 -13.13 -12.17
N ILE A 163 -4.77 -12.27 -12.41
CA ILE A 163 -3.37 -12.61 -12.13
C ILE A 163 -3.17 -12.85 -10.62
N GLY A 164 -3.67 -11.94 -9.78
CA GLY A 164 -3.54 -12.03 -8.32
C GLY A 164 -4.23 -13.24 -7.68
N GLY A 165 -5.35 -13.69 -8.26
CA GLY A 165 -6.08 -14.86 -7.77
C GLY A 165 -5.64 -16.19 -8.36
N SER A 166 -4.86 -16.18 -9.45
CA SER A 166 -4.46 -17.42 -10.16
C SER A 166 -3.00 -17.82 -9.94
N PHE A 167 -2.12 -16.84 -9.69
CA PHE A 167 -0.68 -17.07 -9.64
C PHE A 167 -0.07 -16.61 -8.31
N SER A 168 1.18 -16.99 -8.08
CA SER A 168 1.90 -16.67 -6.86
C SER A 168 2.18 -15.16 -6.73
N HIS A 169 2.35 -14.69 -5.48
CA HIS A 169 2.53 -13.26 -5.20
C HIS A 169 3.79 -12.64 -5.84
N ASP A 170 4.81 -13.44 -6.13
CA ASP A 170 6.04 -13.01 -6.82
C ASP A 170 5.83 -12.70 -8.30
N ILE A 171 4.79 -13.29 -8.91
CA ILE A 171 4.32 -12.96 -10.26
C ILE A 171 3.34 -11.79 -10.19
N ALA A 172 2.35 -11.86 -9.29
CA ALA A 172 1.22 -10.95 -9.31
C ALA A 172 1.53 -9.52 -8.86
N TYR A 173 2.32 -9.35 -7.79
CA TYR A 173 2.49 -8.03 -7.18
C TYR A 173 3.32 -7.07 -8.04
N PRO A 174 4.45 -7.49 -8.67
CA PRO A 174 5.19 -6.60 -9.56
C PRO A 174 4.42 -6.20 -10.81
N TRP A 175 3.47 -7.01 -11.28
CA TRP A 175 2.83 -6.85 -12.59
C TRP A 175 2.18 -5.47 -12.77
N VAL A 176 1.46 -4.98 -11.76
CA VAL A 176 0.77 -3.68 -11.87
C VAL A 176 1.74 -2.51 -11.98
N LEU A 177 2.97 -2.68 -11.49
CA LEU A 177 4.03 -1.67 -11.56
C LEU A 177 4.56 -1.52 -12.99
N TYR A 178 4.55 -2.59 -13.78
CA TYR A 178 5.03 -2.57 -15.17
C TYR A 178 4.23 -1.65 -16.09
N LEU A 179 3.06 -1.20 -15.65
CA LEU A 179 2.23 -0.24 -16.37
C LEU A 179 2.71 1.22 -16.24
N PHE A 180 3.81 1.45 -15.51
CA PHE A 180 4.53 2.72 -15.46
C PHE A 180 5.68 2.82 -16.47
N ASP A 181 5.87 1.82 -17.34
CA ASP A 181 6.93 1.83 -18.35
C ASP A 181 6.95 3.15 -19.14
N ASN A 182 8.15 3.71 -19.30
CA ASN A 182 8.44 5.00 -19.94
C ASN A 182 7.95 6.26 -19.21
N MET A 183 7.27 6.15 -18.06
CA MET A 183 6.96 7.31 -17.19
C MET A 183 8.17 7.71 -16.36
N THR A 184 8.36 8.99 -16.08
CA THR A 184 9.35 9.45 -15.10
C THR A 184 8.87 9.24 -13.67
N VAL A 185 9.81 9.26 -12.71
CA VAL A 185 9.49 9.25 -11.28
C VAL A 185 8.53 10.39 -10.93
N GLU A 186 8.77 11.61 -11.43
CA GLU A 186 7.92 12.76 -11.15
C GLU A 186 6.50 12.60 -11.71
N GLU A 187 6.36 12.02 -12.90
CA GLU A 187 5.05 11.74 -13.52
C GLU A 187 4.24 10.72 -12.69
N VAL A 188 4.89 9.65 -12.23
CA VAL A 188 4.25 8.64 -11.38
C VAL A 188 3.91 9.20 -9.99
N GLN A 189 4.78 10.02 -9.40
CA GLN A 189 4.49 10.68 -8.12
C GLN A 189 3.31 11.65 -8.23
N LYS A 190 3.24 12.44 -9.30
CA LYS A 190 2.10 13.31 -9.58
C LYS A 190 0.82 12.49 -9.76
N LEU A 191 0.89 11.40 -10.53
CA LEU A 191 -0.25 10.49 -10.72
C LEU A 191 -0.71 9.88 -9.40
N ALA A 192 0.23 9.48 -8.53
CA ALA A 192 -0.08 8.96 -7.20
C ALA A 192 -0.78 10.00 -6.33
N LYS A 193 -0.33 11.27 -6.35
CA LYS A 193 -0.99 12.37 -5.63
C LYS A 193 -2.44 12.54 -6.08
N GLU A 194 -2.66 12.66 -7.39
CA GLU A 194 -3.99 12.85 -7.98
C GLU A 194 -4.92 11.66 -7.68
N ALA A 195 -4.39 10.43 -7.78
CA ALA A 195 -5.14 9.23 -7.46
C ALA A 195 -5.50 9.16 -5.96
N ASN A 196 -4.58 9.47 -5.07
CA ASN A 196 -4.82 9.47 -3.63
C ASN A 196 -5.87 10.51 -3.24
N ASP A 197 -5.79 11.74 -3.76
CA ASP A 197 -6.80 12.77 -3.54
C ASP A 197 -8.18 12.34 -4.03
N PHE A 198 -8.24 11.74 -5.23
CA PHE A 198 -9.47 11.17 -5.78
C PHE A 198 -10.02 10.06 -4.88
N GLY A 199 -9.17 9.12 -4.45
CA GLY A 199 -9.56 7.99 -3.61
C GLY A 199 -10.08 8.44 -2.24
N ILE A 200 -9.43 9.43 -1.62
CA ILE A 200 -9.85 10.01 -0.35
C ILE A 200 -11.22 10.68 -0.47
N GLY A 201 -11.43 11.45 -1.54
CA GLY A 201 -12.71 12.09 -1.82
C GLY A 201 -13.83 11.13 -2.22
N ASN A 202 -13.50 9.91 -2.65
CA ASN A 202 -14.48 8.94 -3.12
C ASN A 202 -15.19 8.19 -1.98
N LYS A 203 -16.41 7.73 -2.27
CA LYS A 203 -17.21 6.92 -1.35
C LYS A 203 -16.55 5.55 -1.13
N LEU A 204 -16.43 5.13 0.12
CA LEU A 204 -16.06 3.76 0.45
C LEU A 204 -17.20 2.82 0.09
N GLY A 205 -16.86 1.74 -0.59
CA GLY A 205 -17.84 0.73 -0.97
C GLY A 205 -17.29 -0.17 -2.04
N LYS A 206 -18.22 -0.70 -2.84
CA LYS A 206 -17.92 -1.57 -3.96
C LYS A 206 -18.64 -1.11 -5.20
N TYR A 207 -18.05 -1.40 -6.35
CA TYR A 207 -18.65 -1.14 -7.65
C TYR A 207 -18.27 -2.24 -8.63
N VAL A 208 -19.09 -2.41 -9.65
CA VAL A 208 -18.89 -3.44 -10.68
C VAL A 208 -18.35 -2.79 -11.94
N LEU A 209 -17.33 -3.39 -12.53
CA LEU A 209 -16.92 -3.10 -13.91
C LEU A 209 -17.33 -4.24 -14.83
N GLU A 210 -17.81 -3.87 -16.02
CA GLU A 210 -18.11 -4.79 -17.11
C GLU A 210 -17.39 -4.33 -18.37
N SER A 211 -16.83 -5.29 -19.12
CA SER A 211 -16.28 -5.00 -20.44
C SER A 211 -17.39 -4.82 -21.49
N SER A 212 -17.03 -4.51 -22.74
CA SER A 212 -18.03 -4.23 -23.79
C SER A 212 -18.89 -5.44 -24.11
N ASP A 213 -20.18 -5.20 -24.35
CA ASP A 213 -21.14 -6.18 -24.83
C ASP A 213 -21.00 -6.42 -26.35
N LYS A 214 -20.38 -5.49 -27.06
CA LYS A 214 -20.22 -5.51 -28.52
C LYS A 214 -18.84 -6.00 -28.93
N LEU A 215 -17.80 -5.55 -28.23
CA LEU A 215 -16.40 -5.83 -28.54
C LEU A 215 -15.83 -6.95 -27.65
N THR A 216 -16.58 -8.05 -27.50
CA THR A 216 -16.26 -9.10 -26.51
C THR A 216 -14.91 -9.78 -26.76
N GLY A 217 -14.47 -9.88 -28.01
CA GLY A 217 -13.15 -10.41 -28.35
C GLY A 217 -12.94 -11.88 -27.95
N GLU A 218 -11.68 -12.28 -27.83
CA GLU A 218 -11.24 -13.64 -27.55
C GLU A 218 -11.46 -14.05 -26.09
N ALA A 219 -11.35 -13.12 -25.14
CA ALA A 219 -11.65 -13.39 -23.74
C ALA A 219 -13.16 -13.47 -23.46
N GLY A 220 -13.98 -12.92 -24.34
CA GLY A 220 -15.40 -12.72 -24.09
C GLY A 220 -15.65 -11.55 -23.13
N LYS A 221 -16.92 -11.38 -22.72
CA LYS A 221 -17.30 -10.34 -21.76
C LYS A 221 -16.83 -10.74 -20.36
N VAL A 222 -16.19 -9.81 -19.64
CA VAL A 222 -15.78 -9.97 -18.25
C VAL A 222 -16.56 -9.02 -17.34
N LYS A 223 -16.70 -9.42 -16.08
CA LYS A 223 -17.38 -8.65 -15.03
C LYS A 223 -16.71 -8.95 -13.70
N TYR A 224 -16.43 -7.92 -12.91
CA TYR A 224 -15.87 -8.11 -11.57
C TYR A 224 -16.25 -6.96 -10.63
N GLU A 225 -16.24 -7.24 -9.33
CA GLU A 225 -16.55 -6.29 -8.26
C GLU A 225 -15.25 -5.77 -7.62
N TYR A 226 -15.11 -4.46 -7.55
CA TYR A 226 -13.93 -3.77 -7.02
C TYR A 226 -14.31 -2.93 -5.82
N LYS A 227 -13.32 -2.66 -4.96
CA LYS A 227 -13.47 -1.71 -3.87
C LYS A 227 -13.21 -0.28 -4.34
N SER A 228 -13.95 0.66 -3.78
CA SER A 228 -13.74 2.09 -3.98
C SER A 228 -13.35 2.79 -2.69
N GLY A 229 -12.64 3.90 -2.85
CA GLY A 229 -12.30 4.84 -1.79
C GLY A 229 -11.03 4.47 -1.03
N LEU A 230 -10.46 5.47 -0.38
CA LEU A 230 -9.20 5.42 0.36
C LEU A 230 -9.38 6.26 1.63
N ARG A 231 -8.77 5.91 2.76
CA ARG A 231 -8.78 6.80 3.94
C ARG A 231 -7.40 6.93 4.57
N THR A 232 -7.08 8.16 4.97
CA THR A 232 -6.04 8.39 5.96
C THR A 232 -6.48 7.86 7.32
N GLN A 233 -5.52 7.56 8.19
CA GLN A 233 -5.76 7.09 9.55
C GLN A 233 -5.10 8.06 10.53
N PRO A 234 -5.86 9.01 11.10
CA PRO A 234 -5.36 9.92 12.12
C PRO A 234 -4.67 9.20 13.29
N GLU A 235 -5.19 8.03 13.67
CA GLU A 235 -4.62 7.16 14.69
C GLU A 235 -3.18 6.73 14.36
N THR A 236 -2.96 6.22 13.16
CA THR A 236 -1.63 5.79 12.70
C THR A 236 -0.71 6.99 12.50
N ALA A 237 -1.21 8.11 11.98
CA ALA A 237 -0.44 9.34 11.83
C ALA A 237 0.04 9.88 13.19
N ASN A 238 -0.86 9.96 14.20
CA ASN A 238 -0.50 10.33 15.57
C ASN A 238 0.56 9.39 16.15
N LEU A 239 0.42 8.07 15.94
CA LEU A 239 1.40 7.08 16.37
C LEU A 239 2.78 7.31 15.73
N PHE A 240 2.84 7.62 14.44
CA PHE A 240 4.11 7.94 13.78
C PHE A 240 4.78 9.18 14.33
N HIS A 241 4.01 10.25 14.57
CA HIS A 241 4.53 11.48 15.15
C HIS A 241 5.08 11.25 16.56
N GLU A 242 4.37 10.50 17.39
CA GLU A 242 4.83 10.22 18.76
C GLU A 242 6.05 9.30 18.78
N PHE A 243 6.19 8.35 17.84
CA PHE A 243 7.45 7.61 17.69
C PHE A 243 8.63 8.51 17.32
N GLU A 244 8.51 9.31 16.25
CA GLU A 244 9.61 10.17 15.76
C GLU A 244 9.99 11.24 16.80
N LYS A 245 9.00 11.86 17.46
CA LYS A 245 9.20 12.84 18.55
C LYS A 245 9.96 12.28 19.74
N ASN A 246 9.82 10.97 19.99
CA ASN A 246 10.52 10.27 21.07
C ASN A 246 11.78 9.54 20.59
N GLY A 247 12.31 9.88 19.41
CA GLY A 247 13.56 9.32 18.90
C GLY A 247 13.49 7.83 18.57
N ILE A 248 12.30 7.33 18.22
CA ILE A 248 12.08 5.99 17.70
C ILE A 248 11.76 6.13 16.21
N LYS A 249 12.66 5.64 15.36
CA LYS A 249 12.53 5.83 13.91
C LYS A 249 11.39 4.98 13.34
N VAL A 250 10.51 5.57 12.54
CA VAL A 250 9.47 4.85 11.82
C VAL A 250 9.99 4.50 10.42
N TYR A 251 9.81 3.25 10.00
CA TYR A 251 10.03 2.82 8.62
C TYR A 251 8.79 2.17 8.04
N ILE A 252 8.58 2.39 6.75
CA ILE A 252 7.56 1.71 5.95
C ILE A 252 8.25 0.67 5.07
N VAL A 253 7.74 -0.56 5.08
CA VAL A 253 8.15 -1.63 4.15
C VAL A 253 6.89 -2.16 3.47
N SER A 254 6.63 -1.68 2.25
CA SER A 254 5.39 -1.94 1.49
C SER A 254 5.64 -2.80 0.26
N ALA A 255 4.63 -3.56 -0.17
CA ALA A 255 4.65 -4.30 -1.43
C ALA A 255 4.24 -3.42 -2.65
N SER A 256 3.86 -2.17 -2.42
CA SER A 256 3.58 -1.17 -3.48
C SER A 256 4.86 -0.51 -3.99
N LEU A 257 4.79 0.20 -5.13
CA LEU A 257 5.96 0.91 -5.66
C LEU A 257 6.47 1.94 -4.64
N GLU A 258 7.77 1.91 -4.35
CA GLU A 258 8.38 2.75 -3.32
C GLU A 258 8.04 4.24 -3.51
N ASP A 259 8.10 4.73 -4.75
CA ASP A 259 7.89 6.15 -5.04
C ASP A 259 6.43 6.60 -4.91
N ILE A 260 5.44 5.70 -5.05
CA ILE A 260 4.03 6.06 -4.78
C ILE A 260 3.74 6.10 -3.29
N VAL A 261 4.34 5.20 -2.53
CA VAL A 261 4.18 5.15 -1.07
C VAL A 261 4.83 6.38 -0.44
N LYS A 262 5.99 6.81 -0.96
CA LYS A 262 6.64 8.07 -0.55
C LYS A 262 5.71 9.28 -0.67
N VAL A 263 4.93 9.39 -1.76
CA VAL A 263 3.97 10.50 -1.91
C VAL A 263 2.96 10.50 -0.77
N PHE A 264 2.35 9.35 -0.48
CA PHE A 264 1.31 9.28 0.54
C PHE A 264 1.86 9.43 1.96
N ALA A 265 3.05 8.86 2.22
CA ALA A 265 3.67 8.89 3.54
C ALA A 265 4.32 10.22 3.90
N SER A 266 4.78 10.99 2.91
CA SER A 266 5.59 12.20 3.14
C SER A 266 4.87 13.51 2.86
N ASP A 267 3.86 13.54 1.98
CA ASP A 267 3.13 14.77 1.70
C ASP A 267 2.33 15.21 2.93
N LYS A 268 2.56 16.46 3.36
CA LYS A 268 1.98 17.02 4.59
C LYS A 268 0.46 17.10 4.57
N SER A 269 -0.15 17.15 3.38
CA SER A 269 -1.61 17.17 3.24
C SER A 269 -2.28 15.88 3.73
N TYR A 270 -1.54 14.76 3.83
CA TYR A 270 -2.07 13.48 4.32
C TYR A 270 -1.81 13.24 5.82
N GLY A 271 -0.97 14.07 6.45
CA GLY A 271 -0.79 14.10 7.90
C GLY A 271 0.19 13.09 8.50
N TYR A 272 0.80 12.18 7.71
CA TYR A 272 1.81 11.22 8.23
C TYR A 272 3.21 11.83 8.37
N ASN A 273 3.57 12.76 7.49
CA ASN A 273 4.81 13.56 7.49
C ASN A 273 6.11 12.76 7.68
N LEU A 274 6.17 11.51 7.20
CA LEU A 274 7.40 10.72 7.28
C LEU A 274 8.43 11.25 6.27
N SER A 275 9.71 11.17 6.61
CA SER A 275 10.77 11.43 5.63
C SER A 275 10.71 10.38 4.50
N PRO A 276 10.89 10.76 3.22
CA PRO A 276 10.95 9.80 2.11
C PRO A 276 11.99 8.69 2.28
N ASP A 277 13.08 8.95 3.02
CA ASP A 277 14.13 7.96 3.35
C ASP A 277 13.67 6.87 4.34
N SER A 278 12.47 7.05 4.88
CA SER A 278 11.82 6.08 5.78
C SER A 278 11.02 5.03 5.01
N VAL A 279 10.83 5.21 3.71
CA VAL A 279 9.95 4.38 2.88
C VAL A 279 10.76 3.46 1.99
N TYR A 280 10.49 2.16 2.14
CA TYR A 280 11.03 1.10 1.33
C TYR A 280 9.85 0.37 0.67
N GLY A 281 9.92 0.20 -0.63
CA GLY A 281 8.88 -0.50 -1.39
C GLY A 281 9.46 -1.24 -2.58
N MET A 282 8.60 -1.76 -3.44
CA MET A 282 9.05 -2.39 -4.68
C MET A 282 9.77 -1.39 -5.56
N ARG A 283 10.73 -1.88 -6.33
CA ARG A 283 11.53 -1.08 -7.25
C ARG A 283 11.55 -1.72 -8.63
N LEU A 284 11.52 -0.87 -9.65
CA LEU A 284 11.70 -1.27 -11.03
C LEU A 284 13.09 -0.86 -11.52
N GLU A 285 13.50 -1.46 -12.63
CA GLU A 285 14.64 -0.98 -13.38
C GLU A 285 14.35 0.38 -14.01
N MET A 286 15.40 1.17 -14.20
CA MET A 286 15.30 2.54 -14.71
C MET A 286 16.11 2.70 -16.00
N ASN A 287 15.62 3.55 -16.90
CA ASN A 287 16.38 4.11 -18.01
C ASN A 287 16.46 5.63 -17.83
N GLY A 288 17.58 6.12 -17.30
CA GLY A 288 17.67 7.48 -16.79
C GLY A 288 16.70 7.66 -15.61
N ASN A 289 15.78 8.63 -15.71
CA ASN A 289 14.73 8.87 -14.70
C ASN A 289 13.39 8.19 -15.03
N LYS A 290 13.34 7.34 -16.07
CA LYS A 290 12.12 6.65 -16.51
C LYS A 290 12.08 5.20 -16.05
N TYR A 291 10.90 4.74 -15.65
CA TYR A 291 10.69 3.33 -15.30
C TYR A 291 10.78 2.43 -16.52
N ARG A 292 11.25 1.20 -16.28
CA ARG A 292 11.20 0.07 -17.20
C ARG A 292 10.27 -1.00 -16.64
N ALA A 293 9.47 -1.64 -17.48
CA ALA A 293 8.67 -2.84 -17.16
C ALA A 293 9.54 -4.08 -16.84
N GLU A 294 10.38 -3.98 -15.82
CA GLU A 294 11.27 -5.02 -15.33
C GLU A 294 11.53 -4.76 -13.84
N TYR A 295 11.42 -5.78 -13.01
CA TYR A 295 11.73 -5.64 -11.58
C TYR A 295 13.22 -5.31 -11.36
N LYS A 296 13.53 -4.51 -10.34
CA LYS A 296 14.92 -4.11 -10.04
C LYS A 296 15.77 -5.34 -9.68
N ASN A 297 16.76 -5.64 -10.52
CA ASN A 297 17.68 -6.74 -10.27
C ASN A 297 18.51 -6.49 -9.00
N GLY A 298 18.66 -7.54 -8.18
CA GLY A 298 19.41 -7.51 -6.92
C GLY A 298 18.72 -6.76 -5.77
N TYR A 299 17.49 -6.29 -5.97
CA TYR A 299 16.65 -5.73 -4.92
C TYR A 299 15.56 -6.75 -4.53
N PRO A 300 15.20 -6.90 -3.25
CA PRO A 300 14.18 -7.87 -2.84
C PRO A 300 12.80 -7.45 -3.32
N GLN A 301 11.92 -8.39 -3.66
CA GLN A 301 10.49 -8.09 -3.76
C GLN A 301 9.91 -7.92 -2.35
N THR A 302 9.37 -6.74 -2.02
CA THR A 302 9.04 -6.33 -0.65
C THR A 302 7.72 -6.89 -0.11
N GLN A 303 7.50 -8.18 -0.30
CA GLN A 303 6.43 -8.97 0.27
C GLN A 303 6.98 -10.24 0.90
N THR A 304 6.31 -10.78 1.92
CA THR A 304 6.72 -12.00 2.62
C THR A 304 8.17 -11.91 3.12
N LYS A 305 9.03 -12.88 2.76
CA LYS A 305 10.45 -12.91 3.13
C LYS A 305 11.26 -11.72 2.62
N GLY A 306 10.87 -11.09 1.51
CA GLY A 306 11.61 -9.94 1.03
C GLY A 306 11.42 -8.69 1.89
N LYS A 307 10.33 -8.58 2.68
CA LYS A 307 10.23 -7.56 3.74
C LYS A 307 11.32 -7.76 4.80
N VAL A 308 11.54 -9.00 5.23
CA VAL A 308 12.60 -9.37 6.18
C VAL A 308 13.99 -9.09 5.59
N GLU A 309 14.20 -9.41 4.31
CA GLU A 309 15.46 -9.10 3.63
C GLU A 309 15.74 -7.59 3.61
N VAL A 310 14.75 -6.76 3.28
CA VAL A 310 14.91 -5.30 3.27
C VAL A 310 15.25 -4.76 4.66
N ILE A 311 14.54 -5.20 5.69
CA ILE A 311 14.82 -4.78 7.08
C ILE A 311 16.25 -5.17 7.47
N ASN A 312 16.66 -6.41 7.21
CA ASN A 312 17.98 -6.91 7.57
C ASN A 312 19.10 -6.18 6.82
N LYS A 313 18.92 -5.95 5.51
CA LYS A 313 19.93 -5.38 4.63
C LYS A 313 20.07 -3.87 4.79
N TYR A 314 18.97 -3.15 4.96
CA TYR A 314 18.94 -1.69 4.88
C TYR A 314 18.66 -0.97 6.19
N LEU A 315 17.99 -1.62 7.16
CA LEU A 315 17.56 -0.97 8.40
C LEU A 315 18.40 -1.36 9.61
N LYS A 316 18.67 -2.64 9.84
CA LYS A 316 19.34 -3.10 11.07
C LYS A 316 20.69 -2.43 11.32
N SER A 317 21.50 -2.24 10.27
CA SER A 317 22.82 -1.58 10.39
C SER A 317 22.70 -0.12 10.85
N LYS A 318 21.63 0.58 10.46
CA LYS A 318 21.32 1.95 10.91
C LYS A 318 20.95 2.03 12.40
N HIS A 319 20.63 0.89 13.01
CA HIS A 319 20.16 0.78 14.39
C HIS A 319 21.04 -0.15 15.24
N GLY A 320 22.35 -0.23 14.94
CA GLY A 320 23.30 -1.01 15.73
C GLY A 320 23.01 -2.51 15.75
N GLY A 321 22.40 -3.05 14.69
CA GLY A 321 22.04 -4.46 14.58
C GLY A 321 20.74 -4.85 15.28
N LYS A 322 20.01 -3.89 15.88
CA LYS A 322 18.76 -4.17 16.60
C LYS A 322 17.64 -4.66 15.69
N ASP A 323 16.76 -5.49 16.25
CA ASP A 323 15.47 -5.84 15.66
C ASP A 323 14.46 -4.67 15.82
N PRO A 324 13.42 -4.60 14.98
CA PRO A 324 12.35 -3.61 15.18
C PRO A 324 11.60 -3.90 16.48
N ILE A 325 11.36 -2.89 17.31
CA ILE A 325 10.67 -3.09 18.61
C ILE A 325 9.16 -3.28 18.44
N LEU A 326 8.60 -2.83 17.32
CA LEU A 326 7.23 -3.06 16.88
C LEU A 326 7.21 -3.32 15.39
N VAL A 327 6.38 -4.27 14.97
CA VAL A 327 6.05 -4.50 13.57
C VAL A 327 4.54 -4.44 13.39
N ALA A 328 4.06 -3.76 12.35
CA ALA A 328 2.64 -3.67 12.02
C ALA A 328 2.34 -4.20 10.61
N GLY A 329 1.23 -4.89 10.47
CA GLY A 329 0.77 -5.48 9.21
C GLY A 329 -0.71 -5.91 9.27
N ASP A 330 -1.27 -6.28 8.13
CA ASP A 330 -2.68 -6.66 8.00
C ASP A 330 -2.91 -7.97 7.23
N SER A 331 -1.88 -8.48 6.56
CA SER A 331 -2.00 -9.56 5.60
C SER A 331 -0.90 -10.62 5.72
N ILE A 332 -1.07 -11.74 5.01
CA ILE A 332 -0.04 -12.79 4.93
C ILE A 332 1.28 -12.28 4.31
N GLY A 333 1.23 -11.21 3.52
CA GLY A 333 2.42 -10.53 3.00
C GLY A 333 3.33 -9.97 4.08
N ASP A 334 2.81 -9.77 5.29
CA ASP A 334 3.53 -9.21 6.45
C ASP A 334 4.00 -10.28 7.43
N ALA A 335 3.51 -11.52 7.28
CA ALA A 335 3.65 -12.54 8.30
C ALA A 335 5.11 -12.82 8.68
N ASN A 336 6.02 -12.78 7.71
CA ASN A 336 7.45 -12.97 7.94
C ASN A 336 8.06 -11.85 8.80
N MET A 337 7.82 -10.57 8.44
CA MET A 337 8.34 -9.47 9.25
C MET A 337 7.67 -9.36 10.63
N LEU A 338 6.41 -9.81 10.76
CA LEU A 338 5.71 -9.86 12.04
C LEU A 338 6.25 -10.97 12.95
N SER A 339 6.71 -12.11 12.41
CA SER A 339 6.99 -13.30 13.23
C SER A 339 8.47 -13.56 13.49
N GLU A 340 9.38 -13.10 12.62
CA GLU A 340 10.77 -13.60 12.61
C GLU A 340 11.73 -12.89 13.56
N TYR A 341 11.33 -11.74 14.11
CA TYR A 341 12.18 -10.94 14.98
C TYR A 341 11.92 -11.24 16.45
N LYS A 342 12.94 -11.80 17.12
CA LYS A 342 12.89 -12.10 18.56
C LYS A 342 12.89 -10.84 19.41
N GLY A 343 13.52 -9.75 18.92
CA GLY A 343 13.54 -8.47 19.63
C GLY A 343 12.25 -7.65 19.51
N THR A 344 11.28 -8.08 18.70
CA THR A 344 9.99 -7.39 18.56
C THR A 344 9.11 -7.61 19.78
N LYS A 345 8.70 -6.51 20.39
CA LYS A 345 7.89 -6.46 21.62
C LYS A 345 6.39 -6.44 21.34
N ILE A 346 5.96 -5.80 20.24
CA ILE A 346 4.55 -5.64 19.88
C ILE A 346 4.34 -6.00 18.40
N LEU A 347 3.30 -6.79 18.14
CA LEU A 347 2.77 -7.03 16.79
C LEU A 347 1.46 -6.26 16.65
N LEU A 348 1.48 -5.13 15.94
CA LEU A 348 0.26 -4.35 15.72
C LEU A 348 -0.47 -4.87 14.49
N LEU A 349 -1.51 -5.66 14.71
CA LEU A 349 -2.26 -6.33 13.66
C LEU A 349 -3.48 -5.50 13.29
N MET A 350 -3.45 -4.91 12.10
CA MET A 350 -4.58 -4.19 11.50
C MET A 350 -5.57 -5.19 10.90
N LYS A 351 -6.21 -5.95 11.79
CA LYS A 351 -6.86 -7.22 11.50
C LYS A 351 -7.97 -7.10 10.46
N ARG A 352 -7.88 -7.98 9.46
CA ARG A 352 -8.90 -8.20 8.41
C ARG A 352 -9.51 -9.59 8.56
N LYS A 353 -10.74 -9.77 8.08
CA LYS A 353 -11.43 -11.06 8.10
C LYS A 353 -10.60 -12.14 7.38
N GLY A 354 -10.34 -13.27 8.06
CA GLY A 354 -9.61 -14.41 7.50
C GLY A 354 -8.12 -14.17 7.22
N LYS A 355 -7.52 -13.10 7.75
CA LYS A 355 -6.09 -12.78 7.58
C LYS A 355 -5.39 -12.73 8.93
N LEU A 356 -4.19 -13.29 9.03
CA LEU A 356 -3.36 -13.28 10.23
C LEU A 356 -3.98 -13.98 11.46
N ASP A 357 -4.90 -14.94 11.26
CA ASP A 357 -5.61 -15.60 12.37
C ASP A 357 -4.67 -16.34 13.34
N ASP A 358 -3.57 -16.91 12.85
CA ASP A 358 -2.58 -17.55 13.71
C ASP A 358 -1.70 -16.54 14.46
N LEU A 359 -1.29 -15.46 13.79
CA LEU A 359 -0.51 -14.40 14.45
C LEU A 359 -1.35 -13.62 15.49
N ALA A 360 -2.67 -13.57 15.33
CA ALA A 360 -3.56 -12.97 16.32
C ALA A 360 -3.57 -13.71 17.67
N LYS A 361 -3.05 -14.94 17.73
CA LYS A 361 -2.89 -15.73 18.95
C LYS A 361 -1.56 -15.47 19.67
N ASP A 362 -0.62 -14.75 19.04
CA ASP A 362 0.67 -14.40 19.64
C ASP A 362 0.44 -13.46 20.84
N PRO A 363 1.06 -13.71 22.02
CA PRO A 363 0.87 -12.86 23.20
C PRO A 363 1.35 -11.41 23.02
N ARG A 364 2.16 -11.13 22.00
CA ARG A 364 2.60 -9.78 21.62
C ARG A 364 1.59 -9.04 20.74
N ALA A 365 0.54 -9.71 20.27
CA ALA A 365 -0.39 -9.17 19.29
C ALA A 365 -1.35 -8.14 19.91
N LEU A 366 -1.35 -6.95 19.34
CA LEU A 366 -2.37 -5.93 19.52
C LEU A 366 -3.27 -5.93 18.29
N ILE A 367 -4.51 -6.35 18.47
CA ILE A 367 -5.49 -6.42 17.39
C ILE A 367 -6.16 -5.06 17.25
N GLN A 368 -6.25 -4.50 16.05
CA GLN A 368 -7.03 -3.30 15.77
C GLN A 368 -7.88 -3.54 14.52
N ILE A 369 -9.20 -3.41 14.62
CA ILE A 369 -10.10 -3.54 13.47
C ILE A 369 -10.56 -2.17 12.98
N ARG A 370 -11.10 -2.15 11.76
CA ARG A 370 -11.69 -0.96 11.12
C ARG A 370 -13.07 -1.30 10.56
N SER A 371 -13.97 -0.33 10.58
CA SER A 371 -15.26 -0.43 9.92
C SER A 371 -15.07 -0.54 8.40
N GLU A 372 -15.70 -1.52 7.76
CA GLU A 372 -15.66 -1.64 6.30
C GLU A 372 -16.43 -0.51 5.60
N GLN A 373 -17.41 0.08 6.29
CA GLN A 373 -18.25 1.15 5.75
C GLN A 373 -17.54 2.51 5.78
N THR A 374 -16.80 2.81 6.85
CA THR A 374 -16.20 4.14 7.06
C THR A 374 -14.68 4.15 6.94
N GLY A 375 -14.04 2.98 7.00
CA GLY A 375 -12.58 2.83 7.04
C GLY A 375 -11.96 3.25 8.38
N LEU A 376 -12.77 3.71 9.33
CA LEU A 376 -12.34 4.21 10.62
C LEU A 376 -12.03 3.06 11.58
N PHE A 377 -11.05 3.25 12.48
CA PHE A 377 -10.79 2.33 13.58
C PHE A 377 -12.04 2.13 14.44
N VAL A 378 -12.19 0.92 14.97
CA VAL A 378 -13.22 0.57 15.95
C VAL A 378 -12.56 0.49 17.33
N PRO A 379 -13.08 1.17 18.36
CA PRO A 379 -12.46 1.23 19.69
C PRO A 379 -12.69 -0.03 20.55
N GLU A 380 -13.29 -1.08 19.98
CA GLU A 380 -13.67 -2.31 20.67
C GLU A 380 -13.33 -3.52 19.78
N ASN A 381 -12.92 -4.63 20.40
CA ASN A 381 -12.62 -5.91 19.74
C ASN A 381 -13.09 -7.10 20.55
#